data_AF-A0A530M4K4-F1
#
_entry.id   AF-A0A530M4K4-F1
#
_cell.length_a   1.000
_cell.length_b   1.000
_cell.length_c   1.000
_cell.angle_alpha   90.00
_cell.angle_beta   90.00
_cell.angle_gamma   90.00
#
_symmetry.space_group_name_H-M   'P 1'
#
loop_
_entity.id
_entity.type
_entity.pdbx_description
1 polymer ?
#
loop_
_entity_poly.entity_id
_entity_poly.type
_entity_poly.pdbx_seq_one_letter_code
_entity_poly.pdbx_strand_id
1 'polypeptide(L)'
;RMRHPPAADPAGGMWLSDTEPSFIDADALRKGRLARLRAWMREAGYGAVVLFDPYNQRYATGSRNMFGYFLRNSTRYFFIPASGPIVLFEYPQSYHVSMVL
;
A
#
# COMPACT_ATOMS: atom_id res chain seq x y z
N ARG A 1 22.35 -11.78 -12.51
CA ARG A 1 21.02 -12.43 -12.67
C ARG A 1 20.61 -12.98 -11.30
N MET A 2 20.02 -12.13 -10.45
CA MET A 2 19.62 -12.55 -9.10
C MET A 2 18.25 -13.24 -9.18
N ARG A 3 18.18 -14.46 -8.65
CA ARG A 3 16.94 -15.22 -8.50
C ARG A 3 16.12 -14.56 -7.39
N HIS A 4 14.90 -14.15 -7.73
CA HIS A 4 13.88 -13.80 -6.75
C HIS A 4 13.57 -15.03 -5.88
N PRO A 5 13.46 -14.90 -4.54
CA PRO A 5 12.82 -15.93 -3.74
C PRO A 5 11.35 -16.06 -4.18
N PRO A 6 10.81 -17.29 -4.22
CA PRO A 6 9.42 -17.52 -4.58
C PRO A 6 8.50 -16.80 -3.58
N ALA A 7 7.47 -16.15 -4.12
CA ALA A 7 6.40 -15.47 -3.39
C ALA A 7 5.50 -16.49 -2.68
N ALA A 8 6.04 -17.23 -1.74
CA ALA A 8 5.32 -18.14 -0.88
C ALA A 8 5.79 -17.90 0.54
N ASP A 9 5.41 -16.73 1.06
CA ASP A 9 5.55 -16.51 2.47
C ASP A 9 4.42 -15.64 3.07
N PRO A 10 3.59 -16.20 3.98
CA PRO A 10 2.72 -15.41 4.83
C PRO A 10 3.41 -14.75 6.05
N ALA A 11 4.68 -15.08 6.43
CA ALA A 11 5.55 -14.36 7.39
C ALA A 11 7.01 -14.90 7.58
N GLY A 12 7.27 -16.14 7.20
CA GLY A 12 8.52 -16.83 6.85
C GLY A 12 9.79 -16.02 6.60
N GLY A 13 10.39 -15.71 7.75
CA GLY A 13 11.79 -15.37 7.82
C GLY A 13 12.02 -13.89 8.05
N MET A 14 11.28 -13.34 9.02
CA MET A 14 11.72 -12.21 9.84
C MET A 14 12.05 -10.92 9.07
N TRP A 15 11.01 -10.30 8.50
CA TRP A 15 11.00 -8.87 8.14
C TRP A 15 9.57 -8.35 8.30
N LEU A 16 9.31 -7.54 9.35
CA LEU A 16 8.04 -6.81 9.59
C LEU A 16 6.79 -7.50 9.00
N SER A 17 6.57 -8.79 9.36
CA SER A 17 5.34 -9.47 8.97
C SER A 17 4.19 -8.59 9.45
N ASP A 18 3.19 -8.37 8.60
CA ASP A 18 1.99 -7.71 9.09
C ASP A 18 1.50 -8.55 10.26
N THR A 19 1.34 -7.95 11.43
CA THR A 19 0.60 -8.59 12.52
C THR A 19 -0.90 -8.54 12.21
N GLU A 20 -1.25 -8.78 10.94
CA GLU A 20 -2.59 -9.12 10.54
C GLU A 20 -2.86 -10.49 11.17
N PRO A 21 -3.80 -10.60 12.10
CA PRO A 21 -4.09 -11.88 12.75
C PRO A 21 -4.42 -12.91 11.69
N SER A 22 -3.96 -14.16 11.85
CA SER A 22 -4.14 -15.23 10.86
C SER A 22 -5.61 -15.56 10.55
N PHE A 23 -6.54 -15.11 11.40
CA PHE A 23 -7.98 -15.23 11.20
C PHE A 23 -8.60 -14.10 10.35
N ILE A 24 -7.81 -13.11 9.92
CA ILE A 24 -8.25 -12.03 9.04
C ILE A 24 -7.82 -12.31 7.61
N ASP A 25 -8.77 -12.25 6.68
CA ASP A 25 -8.48 -12.19 5.25
C ASP A 25 -7.95 -10.79 4.88
N ALA A 26 -6.63 -10.66 4.83
CA ALA A 26 -5.94 -9.42 4.51
C ALA A 26 -6.22 -8.91 3.09
N ASP A 27 -6.36 -9.82 2.12
CA ASP A 27 -6.64 -9.45 0.73
C ASP A 27 -8.05 -8.87 0.60
N ALA A 28 -9.05 -9.54 1.18
CA ALA A 28 -10.41 -9.02 1.25
C ALA A 28 -10.48 -7.67 1.99
N LEU A 29 -9.71 -7.52 3.08
CA LEU A 29 -9.64 -6.27 3.85
C LEU A 29 -9.09 -5.12 3.01
N ARG A 30 -7.98 -5.32 2.29
CA ARG A 30 -7.34 -4.31 1.43
C ARG A 30 -8.27 -3.91 0.28
N LYS A 31 -8.83 -4.90 -0.43
CA LYS A 31 -9.84 -4.67 -1.48
C LYS A 31 -11.03 -3.89 -0.96
N GLY A 32 -11.55 -4.24 0.22
CA GLY A 32 -12.66 -3.54 0.86
C GLY A 32 -12.35 -2.10 1.23
N ARG A 33 -11.15 -1.80 1.75
CA ARG A 33 -10.72 -0.42 2.06
C ARG A 33 -10.61 0.43 0.81
N LEU A 34 -9.99 -0.09 -0.26
CA LEU A 34 -9.89 0.61 -1.54
C LEU A 34 -11.27 0.87 -2.16
N ALA A 35 -12.18 -0.12 -2.10
CA ALA A 35 -13.54 0.04 -2.58
C ALA A 35 -14.30 1.15 -1.84
N ARG A 36 -14.16 1.22 -0.50
CA ARG A 36 -14.75 2.29 0.31
C ARG A 36 -14.16 3.66 -0.02
N LEU A 37 -12.83 3.76 -0.14
CA LEU A 37 -12.17 5.01 -0.54
C LEU A 37 -12.71 5.51 -1.88
N ARG A 38 -12.81 4.63 -2.87
CA ARG A 38 -13.35 4.98 -4.20
C ARG A 38 -14.84 5.33 -4.17
N ALA A 39 -15.61 4.68 -3.31
CA ALA A 39 -17.02 5.02 -3.12
C ALA A 39 -17.17 6.43 -2.57
N TRP A 40 -16.42 6.77 -1.53
CA TRP A 40 -16.37 8.11 -0.98
C TRP A 40 -15.91 9.14 -2.03
N MET A 41 -14.88 8.84 -2.83
CA MET A 41 -14.44 9.74 -3.90
C MET A 41 -15.55 10.02 -4.92
N ARG A 42 -16.32 9.00 -5.31
CA ARG A 42 -17.46 9.18 -6.23
C ARG A 42 -18.56 10.06 -5.62
N GLU A 43 -18.88 9.82 -4.35
CA GLU A 43 -19.87 10.62 -3.62
C GLU A 43 -19.44 12.09 -3.50
N ALA A 44 -18.15 12.34 -3.26
CA ALA A 44 -17.56 13.67 -3.18
C ALA A 44 -17.28 14.33 -4.54
N GLY A 45 -17.46 13.63 -5.66
CA GLY A 45 -17.16 14.15 -7.00
C GLY A 45 -15.66 14.25 -7.33
N TYR A 46 -14.80 13.47 -6.66
CA TYR A 46 -13.35 13.45 -6.89
C TYR A 46 -12.92 12.41 -7.92
N GLY A 47 -12.11 12.83 -8.90
CA GLY A 47 -11.52 11.95 -9.90
C GLY A 47 -10.32 11.13 -9.39
N ALA A 48 -9.56 11.67 -8.43
CA ALA A 48 -8.41 11.01 -7.83
C ALA A 48 -8.03 11.63 -6.48
N VAL A 49 -7.19 10.94 -5.72
CA VAL A 49 -6.49 11.47 -4.55
C VAL A 49 -4.98 11.23 -4.66
N VAL A 50 -4.19 12.12 -4.05
CA VAL A 50 -2.75 11.93 -3.86
C VAL A 50 -2.46 11.82 -2.37
N LEU A 51 -1.90 10.68 -1.94
CA LEU A 51 -1.73 10.36 -0.53
C LEU A 51 -0.25 10.43 -0.12
N PHE A 52 0.07 11.41 0.73
CA PHE A 52 1.41 11.57 1.34
C PHE A 52 1.49 10.98 2.74
N ASP A 53 0.40 11.04 3.51
CA ASP A 53 0.38 10.52 4.87
C ASP A 53 0.47 8.98 4.85
N PRO A 54 1.44 8.36 5.54
CA PRO A 54 1.67 6.93 5.47
C PRO A 54 0.49 6.10 6.04
N TYR A 55 -0.31 6.64 6.96
CA TYR A 55 -1.54 5.97 7.41
C TYR A 55 -2.59 5.91 6.30
N ASN A 56 -2.77 7.00 5.56
CA ASN A 56 -3.68 7.02 4.41
C ASN A 56 -3.19 6.08 3.30
N GLN A 57 -1.89 6.07 3.03
CA GLN A 57 -1.28 5.13 2.08
C GLN A 57 -1.57 3.68 2.47
N ARG A 58 -1.38 3.33 3.74
CA ARG A 58 -1.63 1.97 4.25
C ARG A 58 -3.09 1.60 4.25
N TYR A 59 -3.98 2.53 4.60
CA TYR A 59 -5.41 2.28 4.50
C TYR A 59 -5.81 1.94 3.06
N ALA A 60 -5.34 2.72 2.10
CA ALA A 60 -5.75 2.58 0.71
C ALA A 60 -5.12 1.39 -0.02
N THR A 61 -3.89 1.01 0.34
CA THR A 61 -3.07 0.06 -0.44
C THR A 61 -2.54 -1.13 0.35
N GLY A 62 -2.61 -1.12 1.68
CA GLY A 62 -1.93 -2.12 2.51
C GLY A 62 -0.41 -1.97 2.57
N SER A 63 0.19 -1.08 1.76
CA SER A 63 1.63 -0.89 1.70
C SER A 63 2.23 -0.36 2.99
N ARG A 64 3.42 -0.86 3.33
CA ARG A 64 4.24 -0.35 4.43
C ARG A 64 5.66 -0.11 3.96
N ASN A 65 6.19 1.06 4.27
CA ASN A 65 7.61 1.32 4.22
C ASN A 65 7.92 2.48 5.16
N MET A 66 9.05 2.40 5.88
CA MET A 66 9.65 3.46 6.71
C MET A 66 8.65 4.47 7.31
N PHE A 67 7.58 4.00 7.96
CA PHE A 67 6.45 4.84 8.40
C PHE A 67 6.88 6.09 9.18
N GLY A 68 7.77 5.90 10.17
CA GLY A 68 8.30 6.99 10.98
C GLY A 68 9.07 8.05 10.18
N TYR A 69 9.73 7.64 9.09
CA TYR A 69 10.43 8.55 8.19
C TYR A 69 9.45 9.34 7.32
N PHE A 70 8.47 8.67 6.70
CA PHE A 70 7.51 9.31 5.80
C PHE A 70 6.48 10.19 6.52
N LEU A 71 6.32 10.06 7.85
CA LEU A 71 5.58 11.05 8.65
C LEU A 71 6.19 12.45 8.60
N ARG A 72 7.49 12.56 8.30
CA ARG A 72 8.22 13.85 8.27
C ARG A 72 8.83 14.17 6.91
N ASN A 73 8.86 13.21 5.99
CA ASN A 73 9.52 13.31 4.69
C ASN A 73 8.56 12.84 3.60
N SER A 74 7.95 13.76 2.87
CA SER A 74 6.92 13.48 1.86
C SER A 74 7.47 13.00 0.51
N THR A 75 8.42 12.06 0.52
CA THR A 75 9.13 11.57 -0.68
C THR A 75 8.55 10.28 -1.27
N ARG A 76 7.51 9.73 -0.63
CA ARG A 76 6.69 8.60 -1.09
C ARG A 76 5.24 9.06 -1.18
N TYR A 77 4.58 8.85 -2.32
CA TYR A 77 3.16 9.15 -2.45
C TYR A 77 2.46 8.27 -3.47
N PHE A 78 1.15 8.07 -3.26
CA PHE A 78 0.31 7.29 -4.15
C PHE A 78 -0.68 8.20 -4.87
N PHE A 79 -0.76 8.04 -6.19
CA PHE A 79 -1.89 8.52 -6.98
C PHE A 79 -2.94 7.41 -7.06
N ILE A 80 -4.14 7.69 -6.57
CA ILE A 80 -5.26 6.75 -6.55
C ILE A 80 -6.44 7.35 -7.32
N PRO A 81 -6.72 6.88 -8.54
CA PRO A 81 -7.89 7.31 -9.28
C PRO A 81 -9.17 6.65 -8.76
N ALA A 82 -10.31 7.27 -9.04
CA ALA A 82 -11.65 6.77 -8.68
C ALA A 82 -11.94 5.40 -9.32
N SER A 83 -11.29 5.11 -10.44
CA SER A 83 -11.29 3.83 -11.15
C SER A 83 -9.93 3.62 -11.84
N GLY A 84 -9.54 2.36 -12.06
CA GLY A 84 -8.29 2.02 -12.75
C GLY A 84 -7.10 1.69 -11.84
N PRO A 85 -5.86 1.71 -12.35
CA PRO A 85 -4.67 1.32 -11.58
C PRO A 85 -4.21 2.41 -10.61
N ILE A 86 -3.58 1.99 -9.52
CA ILE A 86 -2.90 2.86 -8.56
C ILE A 86 -1.44 3.04 -9.00
N VAL A 87 -0.90 4.26 -8.81
CA VAL A 87 0.51 4.55 -9.13
C VAL A 87 1.25 4.96 -7.84
N LEU A 88 2.38 4.31 -7.58
CA LEU A 88 3.29 4.64 -6.49
C LEU A 88 4.50 5.43 -7.03
N PHE A 89 4.78 6.57 -6.41
CA PHE A 89 5.97 7.37 -6.64
C PHE A 89 6.89 7.27 -5.42
N GLU A 90 8.12 6.78 -5.62
CA GLU A 90 9.08 6.57 -4.54
C GLU A 90 10.52 6.48 -5.04
N TYR A 91 11.46 6.43 -4.10
CA TYR A 91 12.87 6.19 -4.33
C TYR A 91 13.11 4.91 -5.17
N PRO A 92 13.77 5.01 -6.34
CA PRO A 92 13.93 3.86 -7.24
C PRO A 92 14.59 2.63 -6.62
N GLN A 93 15.50 2.80 -5.65
CA GLN A 93 16.20 1.68 -5.03
C GLN A 93 15.35 0.94 -3.98
N SER A 94 14.17 1.46 -3.60
CA SER A 94 13.26 0.80 -2.64
C SER A 94 12.28 -0.17 -3.31
N TYR A 95 12.42 -0.47 -4.60
CA TYR A 95 11.51 -1.36 -5.33
C TYR A 95 11.25 -2.72 -4.63
N HIS A 96 12.28 -3.29 -4.02
CA HIS A 96 12.20 -4.56 -3.30
C HIS A 96 11.28 -4.55 -2.07
N VAL A 97 10.99 -3.38 -1.48
CA VAL A 97 10.01 -3.20 -0.40
C VAL A 97 8.68 -2.60 -0.85
N SER A 98 8.57 -2.25 -2.14
CA SER A 98 7.39 -1.59 -2.72
C SER A 98 6.56 -2.50 -3.64
N MET A 99 7.06 -3.70 -3.95
CA MET A 99 6.42 -4.68 -4.85
C MET A 99 5.35 -5.57 -4.22
N VAL A 100 5.16 -5.51 -2.91
CA VAL A 100 4.13 -6.30 -2.22
C VAL A 100 2.95 -5.38 -1.92
N LEU A 101 2.17 -5.08 -2.98
CA LEU A 101 0.89 -4.39 -2.89
C LEU A 101 -0.25 -5.40 -3.05
#